data_AF-A0A0A8J1B8-F1
#
_entry.id   AF-A0A0A8J1B8-F1
#
_cell.length_a   1.000
_cell.length_b   1.000
_cell.length_c   1.000
_cell.angle_alpha   90.00
_cell.angle_beta   90.00
_cell.angle_gamma   90.00
#
_symmetry.space_group_name_H-M   'P 1'
#
loop_
_entity.id
_entity.type
_entity.pdbx_description
1 polymer ?
#
loop_
_entity_poly.entity_id
_entity_poly.type
_entity_poly.pdbx_seq_one_letter_code
_entity_poly.pdbx_strand_id
1 'polypeptide(L)'
;HFCIVGCGYKAYTWAINKQGGTAPDQNKFGVDLDKQQGAETEAWYSPSMYNIVRQNGEDVNIVIKPDKNCVVNSGLGSVRGARIAEMSYSRPRNTQLQRLVEPMVWHYGQMQPTSWDDALDLVARVTVGAINDMGEDGLFVSAFDHGGAGGGYENTWGTGKLYFGAMKVKNIRIHNRPAYNSEVHATRDMGVGELNNCYEDAELADTIVAVGTNALETQTNYFLNHWVPNLRGTSIDKKRAEFSNEPVERARVVIVDPRRTVTVNACEVEAGKDRVMHLAINPGTDLALFNAWLTYVADHGWTDKAFIGASTTGFDKALAANRTSLDEAAQITGLSADQIRQSAEWIAQPKAGGARRRTMFSYEKGLIWGND
;
A
#
# COMPACT_ATOMS: atom_id res chain seq x y z
N HIS A 1 8.74 0.48 8.05
CA HIS A 1 8.36 -0.69 8.85
C HIS A 1 6.85 -0.63 9.11
N PHE A 2 5.93 -0.85 8.16
CA PHE A 2 5.96 -1.79 7.05
C PHE A 2 5.17 -1.22 5.86
N CYS A 3 4.00 -1.77 5.48
CA CYS A 3 3.32 -1.51 4.20
C CYS A 3 2.99 -0.03 3.90
N ILE A 4 2.54 0.21 2.67
CA ILE A 4 2.22 1.54 2.09
C ILE A 4 1.33 2.43 2.96
N VAL A 5 0.43 1.83 3.76
CA VAL A 5 -0.51 2.58 4.61
C VAL A 5 0.20 3.57 5.55
N GLY A 6 1.42 3.27 6.00
CA GLY A 6 2.19 4.24 6.80
C GLY A 6 1.54 4.61 8.13
N CYS A 7 0.91 3.64 8.81
CA CYS A 7 0.22 3.86 10.09
C CYS A 7 1.12 4.55 11.13
N GLY A 8 0.54 5.46 11.91
CA GLY A 8 1.22 6.18 12.98
C GLY A 8 1.41 5.33 14.23
N TYR A 9 2.61 5.40 14.81
CA TYR A 9 3.01 4.73 16.04
C TYR A 9 3.81 5.68 16.93
N LYS A 10 3.82 5.40 18.23
CA LYS A 10 4.67 6.06 19.22
C LYS A 10 5.62 5.04 19.83
N ALA A 11 6.90 5.40 19.92
CA ALA A 11 7.93 4.64 20.62
C ALA A 11 8.21 5.28 21.98
N TYR A 12 7.82 4.61 23.06
CA TYR A 12 8.12 5.03 24.42
C TYR A 12 9.34 4.27 24.91
N THR A 13 10.37 4.99 25.36
CA THR A 13 11.60 4.40 25.90
C THR A 13 11.84 4.89 27.31
N TRP A 14 12.37 4.01 28.17
CA TRP A 14 12.74 4.35 29.54
C TRP A 14 13.83 3.40 30.06
N ALA A 15 14.55 3.84 31.09
CA ALA A 15 15.67 3.09 31.67
C ALA A 15 15.26 1.66 32.07
N ILE A 16 16.15 0.69 31.83
CA ILE A 16 15.87 -0.75 32.04
C ILE A 16 15.41 -1.09 33.47
N ASN A 17 15.93 -0.37 34.46
CA ASN A 17 15.67 -0.57 35.88
C ASN A 17 14.56 0.32 36.44
N LYS A 18 13.80 1.01 35.58
CA LYS A 18 12.63 1.80 35.97
C LYS A 18 11.37 1.22 35.34
N GLN A 19 10.24 1.44 36.01
CA GLN A 19 8.91 1.08 35.50
C GLN A 19 7.86 2.05 36.04
N GLY A 20 6.72 2.14 35.35
CA GLY A 20 5.52 2.78 35.89
C GLY A 20 4.81 1.88 36.91
N GLY A 21 3.80 2.43 37.58
CA GLY A 21 2.91 1.72 38.50
C GLY A 21 1.49 1.57 37.95
N THR A 22 0.61 0.94 38.71
CA THR A 22 -0.78 0.69 38.29
C THR A 22 -1.71 1.88 38.54
N ALA A 23 -1.38 2.75 39.51
CA ALA A 23 -2.14 3.94 39.82
C ALA A 23 -2.08 4.99 38.69
N PRO A 24 -3.14 5.80 38.47
CA PRO A 24 -3.23 6.77 37.38
C PRO A 24 -2.05 7.74 37.27
N ASP A 25 -1.52 8.22 38.40
CA ASP A 25 -0.41 9.17 38.48
C ASP A 25 0.97 8.52 38.27
N GLN A 26 1.02 7.19 38.14
CA GLN A 26 2.25 6.40 38.03
C GLN A 26 2.48 5.80 36.64
N ASN A 27 1.59 6.06 35.66
CA ASN A 27 1.74 5.54 34.31
C ASN A 27 1.45 6.59 33.23
N LYS A 28 1.91 6.30 32.00
CA LYS A 28 1.81 7.23 30.87
C LYS A 28 0.38 7.51 30.41
N PHE A 29 -0.56 6.63 30.74
CA PHE A 29 -1.93 6.69 30.26
C PHE A 29 -2.85 7.51 31.18
N GLY A 30 -2.46 7.75 32.43
CA GLY A 30 -3.30 8.50 33.38
C GLY A 30 -4.52 7.71 33.85
N VAL A 31 -4.47 6.36 33.84
CA VAL A 31 -5.60 5.49 34.19
C VAL A 31 -5.22 4.44 35.22
N ASP A 32 -6.23 3.86 35.87
CA ASP A 32 -6.07 2.75 36.81
C ASP A 32 -5.89 1.43 36.04
N LEU A 33 -4.67 0.89 36.05
CA LEU A 33 -4.29 -0.33 35.33
C LEU A 33 -4.58 -1.62 36.12
N ASP A 34 -5.00 -1.53 37.40
CA ASP A 34 -5.49 -2.71 38.16
C ASP A 34 -6.91 -3.11 37.75
N LYS A 35 -7.58 -2.26 36.98
CA LYS A 35 -8.90 -2.55 36.40
C LYS A 35 -8.78 -3.11 34.99
N GLN A 36 -9.64 -4.06 34.66
CA GLN A 36 -9.81 -4.55 33.30
C GLN A 36 -10.18 -3.39 32.38
N GLN A 37 -9.44 -3.26 31.27
CA GLN A 37 -9.68 -2.22 30.28
C GLN A 37 -10.77 -2.65 29.29
N GLY A 38 -11.55 -1.68 28.79
CA GLY A 38 -12.56 -1.91 27.75
C GLY A 38 -11.96 -2.17 26.36
N ALA A 39 -12.83 -2.50 25.41
CA ALA A 39 -12.44 -2.65 24.00
C ALA A 39 -11.80 -1.36 23.46
N GLU A 40 -10.83 -1.51 22.56
CA GLU A 40 -10.14 -0.39 21.87
C GLU A 40 -9.48 0.63 22.82
N THR A 41 -9.10 0.20 24.03
CA THR A 41 -8.38 1.03 24.99
C THR A 41 -7.01 1.48 24.46
N GLU A 42 -6.60 2.69 24.84
CA GLU A 42 -5.24 3.17 24.61
C GLU A 42 -4.25 2.69 25.65
N ALA A 43 -4.75 2.30 26.84
CA ALA A 43 -3.97 1.93 28.01
C ALA A 43 -3.58 0.45 28.01
N TRP A 44 -3.28 -0.10 26.83
CA TRP A 44 -2.84 -1.47 26.65
C TRP A 44 -1.87 -1.60 25.48
N TYR A 45 -1.01 -2.60 25.53
CA TYR A 45 -0.15 -3.03 24.44
C TYR A 45 0.09 -4.54 24.54
N SER A 46 0.24 -5.19 23.38
CA SER A 46 0.53 -6.63 23.32
C SER A 46 1.99 -6.92 23.64
N PRO A 47 2.36 -8.16 24.02
CA PRO A 47 3.76 -8.54 24.23
C PRO A 47 4.69 -8.23 23.04
N SER A 48 4.18 -8.38 21.82
CA SER A 48 4.95 -8.10 20.58
C SER A 48 5.31 -6.61 20.38
N MET A 49 4.61 -5.73 21.10
CA MET A 49 4.86 -4.28 21.11
C MET A 49 5.93 -3.86 22.13
N TYR A 50 6.41 -4.78 22.97
CA TYR A 50 7.45 -4.52 23.98
C TYR A 50 8.78 -5.20 23.64
N ASN A 51 9.88 -4.50 23.89
CA ASN A 51 11.22 -5.08 23.87
C ASN A 51 12.21 -4.32 24.78
N ILE A 52 13.46 -4.77 24.79
CA ILE A 52 14.61 -4.03 25.35
C ILE A 52 15.58 -3.80 24.20
N VAL A 53 15.97 -2.55 23.97
CA VAL A 53 16.86 -2.16 22.86
C VAL A 53 17.97 -1.26 23.36
N ARG A 54 19.02 -1.09 22.55
CA ARG A 54 20.12 -0.20 22.89
C ARG A 54 19.84 1.22 22.41
N GLN A 55 19.90 2.20 23.32
CA GLN A 55 19.77 3.62 23.04
C GLN A 55 20.91 4.36 23.73
N ASN A 56 21.67 5.16 22.97
CA ASN A 56 22.81 5.94 23.50
C ASN A 56 23.82 5.11 24.33
N GLY A 57 24.04 3.85 23.93
CA GLY A 57 24.98 2.95 24.61
C GLY A 57 24.38 2.16 25.78
N GLU A 58 23.16 2.46 26.23
CA GLU A 58 22.47 1.81 27.35
C GLU A 58 21.31 0.93 26.87
N ASP A 59 20.98 -0.09 27.66
CA ASP A 59 19.76 -0.88 27.43
C ASP A 59 18.55 -0.12 28.00
N VAL A 60 17.51 0.04 27.19
CA VAL A 60 16.25 0.69 27.55
C VAL A 60 15.07 -0.23 27.25
N ASN A 61 14.06 -0.17 28.10
CA ASN A 61 12.75 -0.70 27.75
C ASN A 61 12.19 0.11 26.57
N ILE A 62 11.50 -0.55 25.66
CA ILE A 62 10.78 0.11 24.56
C ILE A 62 9.38 -0.48 24.40
N VAL A 63 8.39 0.38 24.22
CA VAL A 63 7.06 0.02 23.71
C VAL A 63 6.78 0.79 22.44
N ILE A 64 6.47 0.08 21.34
CA ILE A 64 6.06 0.67 20.06
C ILE A 64 4.56 0.38 19.87
N LYS A 65 3.70 1.36 20.15
CA LYS A 65 2.23 1.20 20.08
C LYS A 65 1.59 2.10 19.02
N PRO A 66 0.49 1.68 18.40
CA PRO A 66 -0.21 2.51 17.42
C PRO A 66 -0.77 3.78 18.08
N ASP A 67 -0.73 4.88 17.34
CA ASP A 67 -1.21 6.18 17.78
C ASP A 67 -2.69 6.37 17.46
N LYS A 68 -3.52 6.59 18.47
CA LYS A 68 -4.96 6.81 18.31
C LYS A 68 -5.29 8.14 17.61
N ASN A 69 -4.39 9.12 17.72
CA ASN A 69 -4.59 10.43 17.09
C ASN A 69 -4.11 10.49 15.64
N CYS A 70 -3.53 9.41 15.11
CA CYS A 70 -3.11 9.37 13.72
C CYS A 70 -4.33 9.07 12.83
N VAL A 71 -4.70 10.01 11.98
CA VAL A 71 -5.88 9.91 11.09
C VAL A 71 -5.82 8.74 10.10
N VAL A 72 -4.63 8.20 9.84
CA VAL A 72 -4.41 7.08 8.91
C VAL A 72 -4.92 5.76 9.48
N ASN A 73 -4.78 5.54 10.79
CA ASN A 73 -5.07 4.25 11.40
C ASN A 73 -5.94 4.34 12.65
N SER A 74 -6.16 5.53 13.22
CA SER A 74 -7.02 5.75 14.39
C SER A 74 -6.72 4.81 15.56
N GLY A 75 -5.43 4.46 15.76
CA GLY A 75 -5.00 3.52 16.80
C GLY A 75 -5.00 2.05 16.40
N LEU A 76 -5.42 1.69 15.19
CA LEU A 76 -5.27 0.33 14.66
C LEU A 76 -3.80 -0.02 14.45
N GLY A 77 -3.45 -1.26 14.78
CA GLY A 77 -2.15 -1.83 14.46
C GLY A 77 -2.30 -3.19 13.77
N SER A 78 -1.91 -3.29 12.50
CA SER A 78 -1.86 -4.58 11.80
C SER A 78 -0.91 -5.57 12.51
N VAL A 79 -1.10 -6.87 12.26
CA VAL A 79 -0.22 -7.94 12.79
C VAL A 79 1.27 -7.73 12.46
N ARG A 80 1.57 -6.98 11.38
CA ARG A 80 2.94 -6.63 10.99
C ARG A 80 3.49 -5.46 11.79
N GLY A 81 2.75 -4.35 11.85
CA GLY A 81 3.15 -3.15 12.57
C GLY A 81 3.17 -3.35 14.10
N ALA A 82 2.26 -4.15 14.63
CA ALA A 82 2.16 -4.42 16.07
C ALA A 82 3.38 -5.18 16.64
N ARG A 83 4.20 -5.82 15.80
CA ARG A 83 5.39 -6.57 16.22
C ARG A 83 6.72 -5.87 15.92
N ILE A 84 6.72 -4.56 15.62
CA ILE A 84 7.98 -3.82 15.33
C ILE A 84 8.96 -3.93 16.51
N ALA A 85 8.47 -3.84 17.75
CA ALA A 85 9.33 -3.93 18.93
C ALA A 85 9.95 -5.32 19.06
N GLU A 86 9.15 -6.39 18.98
CA GLU A 86 9.64 -7.78 18.99
C GLU A 86 10.62 -8.08 17.85
N MET A 87 10.41 -7.48 16.68
CA MET A 87 11.31 -7.58 15.52
C MET A 87 12.50 -6.61 15.59
N SER A 88 12.71 -5.91 16.70
CA SER A 88 13.90 -5.09 16.93
C SER A 88 15.05 -5.94 17.50
N TYR A 89 16.28 -5.51 17.24
CA TYR A 89 17.48 -6.17 17.77
C TYR A 89 17.56 -6.05 19.28
N SER A 90 17.64 -7.19 19.98
CA SER A 90 17.83 -7.22 21.43
C SER A 90 18.78 -8.34 21.83
N ARG A 91 19.89 -8.00 22.48
CA ARG A 91 20.70 -8.98 23.21
C ARG A 91 20.03 -9.41 24.52
N PRO A 92 19.52 -8.50 25.37
CA PRO A 92 18.88 -8.90 26.63
C PRO A 92 17.69 -9.84 26.44
N ARG A 93 16.93 -9.69 25.34
CA ARG A 93 15.75 -10.53 25.04
C ARG A 93 15.97 -11.51 23.90
N ASN A 94 17.19 -11.65 23.38
CA ASN A 94 17.55 -12.57 22.30
C ASN A 94 16.69 -12.48 21.03
N THR A 95 16.23 -11.28 20.67
CA THR A 95 15.43 -11.07 19.45
C THR A 95 16.30 -10.59 18.28
N GLN A 96 16.08 -11.17 17.10
CA GLN A 96 16.75 -10.82 15.85
C GLN A 96 18.29 -10.88 15.90
N LEU A 97 18.86 -11.86 16.61
CA LEU A 97 20.32 -12.05 16.69
C LEU A 97 20.99 -12.35 15.34
N GLN A 98 20.21 -12.71 14.32
CA GLN A 98 20.64 -12.86 12.93
C GLN A 98 21.02 -11.55 12.23
N ARG A 99 20.73 -10.37 12.82
CA ARG A 99 21.11 -9.09 12.21
C ARG A 99 22.62 -9.00 12.02
N LEU A 100 23.03 -8.52 10.85
CA LEU A 100 24.43 -8.19 10.59
C LEU A 100 24.88 -7.10 11.58
N VAL A 101 26.01 -7.34 12.23
CA VAL A 101 26.61 -6.43 13.22
C VAL A 101 28.00 -5.93 12.80
N GLU A 102 28.64 -6.62 11.87
CA GLU A 102 29.99 -6.35 11.38
C GLU A 102 30.03 -6.58 9.85
N PRO A 103 30.90 -5.86 9.11
CA PRO A 103 31.23 -6.21 7.74
C PRO A 103 31.75 -7.64 7.64
N MET A 104 31.37 -8.34 6.57
CA MET A 104 31.79 -9.72 6.30
C MET A 104 32.46 -9.80 4.94
N VAL A 105 33.64 -10.40 4.87
CA VAL A 105 34.40 -10.63 3.62
C VAL A 105 34.62 -12.13 3.43
N TRP A 106 34.47 -12.62 2.20
CA TRP A 106 34.81 -13.99 1.87
C TRP A 106 36.33 -14.15 1.76
N HIS A 107 36.93 -14.84 2.71
CA HIS A 107 38.36 -15.11 2.74
C HIS A 107 38.66 -16.41 3.49
N TYR A 108 39.78 -17.07 3.18
CA TYR A 108 40.17 -18.35 3.80
C TYR A 108 39.08 -19.45 3.70
N GLY A 109 38.25 -19.42 2.66
CA GLY A 109 37.21 -20.43 2.41
C GLY A 109 35.88 -20.22 3.13
N GLN A 110 35.67 -19.08 3.81
CA GLN A 110 34.41 -18.76 4.49
C GLN A 110 34.18 -17.25 4.62
N MET A 111 32.97 -16.83 5.03
CA MET A 111 32.71 -15.44 5.42
C MET A 111 33.38 -15.15 6.76
N GLN A 112 34.19 -14.10 6.84
CA GLN A 112 34.88 -13.67 8.06
C GLN A 112 34.53 -12.21 8.40
N PRO A 113 34.33 -11.89 9.69
CA PRO A 113 34.13 -10.52 10.12
C PRO A 113 35.41 -9.71 9.91
N THR A 114 35.26 -8.44 9.53
CA THR A 114 36.37 -7.51 9.35
C THR A 114 35.99 -6.06 9.70
N SER A 115 36.95 -5.14 9.63
CA SER A 115 36.70 -3.72 9.85
C SER A 115 35.99 -3.06 8.66
N TRP A 116 35.40 -1.88 8.90
CA TRP A 116 34.82 -1.07 7.82
C TRP A 116 35.87 -0.65 6.79
N ASP A 117 37.07 -0.27 7.23
CA ASP A 117 38.13 0.19 6.33
C ASP A 117 38.57 -0.92 5.38
N ASP A 118 38.74 -2.15 5.89
CA ASP A 118 39.14 -3.31 5.08
C ASP A 118 38.04 -3.70 4.07
N ALA A 119 36.79 -3.79 4.53
CA ALA A 119 35.67 -4.12 3.66
C ALA A 119 35.45 -3.07 2.56
N LEU A 120 35.53 -1.78 2.89
CA LEU A 120 35.33 -0.69 1.94
C LEU A 120 36.51 -0.55 0.98
N ASP A 121 37.76 -0.71 1.43
CA ASP A 121 38.94 -0.71 0.55
C ASP A 121 38.85 -1.83 -0.49
N LEU A 122 38.48 -3.05 -0.07
CA LEU A 122 38.31 -4.17 -0.99
C LEU A 122 37.22 -3.90 -2.03
N VAL A 123 36.03 -3.47 -1.59
CA VAL A 123 34.92 -3.15 -2.50
C VAL A 123 35.32 -2.06 -3.48
N ALA A 124 35.93 -0.96 -3.01
CA ALA A 124 36.34 0.15 -3.84
C ALA A 124 37.37 -0.29 -4.89
N ARG A 125 38.40 -1.05 -4.51
CA ARG A 125 39.45 -1.51 -5.45
C ARG A 125 38.89 -2.42 -6.53
N VAL A 126 38.05 -3.39 -6.17
CA VAL A 126 37.43 -4.31 -7.14
C VAL A 126 36.50 -3.56 -8.08
N THR A 127 35.64 -2.68 -7.55
CA THR A 127 34.73 -1.87 -8.35
C THR A 127 35.47 -0.93 -9.30
N VAL A 128 36.51 -0.23 -8.84
CA VAL A 128 37.35 0.64 -9.68
C VAL A 128 38.08 -0.16 -10.75
N GLY A 129 38.64 -1.33 -10.41
CA GLY A 129 39.26 -2.23 -11.38
C GLY A 129 38.28 -2.65 -12.48
N ALA A 130 37.08 -3.09 -12.09
CA ALA A 130 36.03 -3.45 -13.04
C ALA A 130 35.62 -2.29 -13.96
N ILE A 131 35.50 -1.08 -13.41
CA ILE A 131 35.18 0.12 -14.20
C ILE A 131 36.31 0.51 -15.16
N ASN A 132 37.57 0.41 -14.73
CA ASN A 132 38.71 0.71 -15.60
C ASN A 132 38.82 -0.27 -16.77
N ASP A 133 38.52 -1.56 -16.54
CA ASP A 133 38.65 -2.61 -17.55
C ASP A 133 37.42 -2.71 -18.48
N MET A 134 36.21 -2.55 -17.93
CA MET A 134 34.94 -2.82 -18.63
C MET A 134 34.05 -1.58 -18.81
N GLY A 135 34.47 -0.42 -18.30
CA GLY A 135 33.62 0.76 -18.17
C GLY A 135 32.55 0.58 -17.07
N GLU A 136 31.74 1.62 -16.84
CA GLU A 136 30.65 1.56 -15.85
C GLU A 136 29.55 0.54 -16.21
N ASP A 137 29.49 0.10 -17.47
CA ASP A 137 28.58 -0.96 -17.91
C ASP A 137 28.98 -2.34 -17.34
N GLY A 138 30.23 -2.50 -16.89
CA GLY A 138 30.67 -3.68 -16.15
C GLY A 138 30.15 -3.74 -14.70
N LEU A 139 29.58 -2.65 -14.18
CA LEU A 139 29.00 -2.59 -12.83
C LEU A 139 27.50 -2.86 -12.86
N PHE A 140 27.06 -3.85 -12.08
CA PHE A 140 25.66 -4.21 -11.92
C PHE A 140 25.15 -3.83 -10.53
N VAL A 141 24.00 -3.18 -10.47
CA VAL A 141 23.39 -2.74 -9.21
C VAL A 141 21.97 -3.26 -9.10
N SER A 142 21.61 -3.79 -7.93
CA SER A 142 20.22 -4.04 -7.53
C SER A 142 19.93 -3.25 -6.27
N ALA A 143 19.03 -2.28 -6.35
CA ALA A 143 18.76 -1.35 -5.25
C ALA A 143 17.27 -1.24 -4.92
N PHE A 144 16.98 -0.86 -3.68
CA PHE A 144 15.65 -0.39 -3.30
C PHE A 144 15.38 0.99 -3.93
N ASP A 145 14.12 1.23 -4.29
CA ASP A 145 13.60 2.54 -4.72
C ASP A 145 12.38 2.97 -3.88
N HIS A 146 12.02 2.17 -2.89
CA HIS A 146 10.82 2.34 -2.07
C HIS A 146 11.06 3.22 -0.84
N GLY A 147 9.97 3.61 -0.17
CA GLY A 147 9.99 4.30 1.12
C GLY A 147 10.16 3.35 2.32
N GLY A 148 9.97 3.88 3.52
CA GLY A 148 9.96 3.07 4.74
C GLY A 148 11.32 2.45 5.08
N ALA A 149 11.30 1.25 5.66
CA ALA A 149 12.52 0.62 6.14
C ALA A 149 13.25 -0.12 5.03
N GLY A 150 14.58 0.01 4.99
CA GLY A 150 15.37 -0.43 3.85
C GLY A 150 15.21 0.48 2.62
N GLY A 151 14.65 1.68 2.80
CA GLY A 151 14.43 2.68 1.76
C GLY A 151 14.29 4.08 2.37
N GLY A 152 13.44 4.93 1.80
CA GLY A 152 13.23 6.31 2.28
C GLY A 152 14.13 7.34 1.58
N TYR A 153 13.78 8.61 1.70
CA TYR A 153 14.39 9.70 0.92
C TYR A 153 15.91 9.79 1.08
N GLU A 154 16.39 9.65 2.32
CA GLU A 154 17.81 9.75 2.64
C GLU A 154 18.61 8.63 1.97
N ASN A 155 18.08 7.40 2.03
CA ASN A 155 18.74 6.23 1.51
C ASN A 155 18.68 6.17 -0.03
N THR A 156 17.53 6.48 -0.63
CA THR A 156 17.40 6.51 -2.10
C THR A 156 18.19 7.66 -2.70
N TRP A 157 18.28 8.80 -2.01
CA TRP A 157 19.19 9.88 -2.40
C TRP A 157 20.65 9.45 -2.31
N GLY A 158 21.08 8.80 -1.23
CA GLY A 158 22.44 8.33 -1.06
C GLY A 158 22.88 7.36 -2.17
N THR A 159 22.09 6.31 -2.41
CA THR A 159 22.38 5.31 -3.45
C THR A 159 22.23 5.90 -4.85
N GLY A 160 21.19 6.69 -5.11
CA GLY A 160 20.98 7.35 -6.39
C GLY A 160 22.09 8.35 -6.72
N LYS A 161 22.54 9.14 -5.74
CA LYS A 161 23.66 10.09 -5.92
C LYS A 161 24.97 9.36 -6.17
N LEU A 162 25.20 8.19 -5.56
CA LEU A 162 26.37 7.37 -5.87
C LEU A 162 26.34 6.88 -7.33
N TYR A 163 25.26 6.20 -7.73
CA TYR A 163 25.24 5.47 -9.01
C TYR A 163 24.84 6.33 -10.24
N PHE A 164 24.15 7.45 -10.03
CA PHE A 164 23.74 8.37 -11.12
C PHE A 164 24.37 9.77 -11.01
N GLY A 165 24.75 10.18 -9.80
CA GLY A 165 25.44 11.45 -9.58
C GLY A 165 26.94 11.34 -9.84
N ALA A 166 27.63 10.58 -8.99
CA ALA A 166 29.07 10.34 -9.10
C ALA A 166 29.41 9.46 -10.31
N MET A 167 28.59 8.42 -10.55
CA MET A 167 28.68 7.52 -11.70
C MET A 167 27.54 7.79 -12.69
N LYS A 168 27.48 7.02 -13.78
CA LYS A 168 26.41 7.00 -14.80
C LYS A 168 25.98 5.55 -15.11
N VAL A 169 25.76 4.76 -14.06
CA VAL A 169 25.42 3.33 -14.16
C VAL A 169 24.10 3.13 -14.91
N LYS A 170 24.14 2.38 -16.02
CA LYS A 170 22.95 1.96 -16.77
C LYS A 170 22.40 0.60 -16.32
N ASN A 171 23.30 -0.34 -15.98
CA ASN A 171 22.96 -1.72 -15.62
C ASN A 171 22.51 -1.82 -14.15
N ILE A 172 21.50 -1.03 -13.81
CA ILE A 172 20.84 -1.03 -12.51
C ILE A 172 19.41 -1.58 -12.65
N ARG A 173 19.00 -2.37 -11.67
CA ARG A 173 17.63 -2.83 -11.50
C ARG A 173 17.08 -2.44 -10.14
N ILE A 174 15.78 -2.58 -10.00
CA ILE A 174 15.06 -2.24 -8.79
C ILE A 174 14.71 -3.53 -8.03
N HIS A 175 14.48 -3.41 -6.72
CA HIS A 175 14.24 -4.53 -5.81
C HIS A 175 13.15 -5.52 -6.27
N ASN A 176 12.09 -5.04 -6.93
CA ASN A 176 10.94 -5.85 -7.33
C ASN A 176 10.78 -6.02 -8.85
N ARG A 177 11.66 -5.42 -9.66
CA ARG A 177 11.58 -5.48 -11.13
C ARG A 177 12.96 -5.49 -11.78
N PRO A 178 13.16 -6.22 -12.87
CA PRO A 178 14.49 -6.57 -13.37
C PRO A 178 15.21 -5.46 -14.15
N ALA A 179 14.67 -4.24 -14.18
CA ALA A 179 15.26 -3.09 -14.86
C ALA A 179 15.00 -1.79 -14.07
N TYR A 180 15.59 -0.69 -14.52
CA TYR A 180 15.33 0.66 -13.99
C TYR A 180 14.13 1.30 -14.71
N ASN A 181 12.93 0.80 -14.41
CA ASN A 181 11.67 1.22 -15.02
C ASN A 181 10.62 1.63 -13.97
N SER A 182 9.47 2.12 -14.43
CA SER A 182 8.30 2.39 -13.59
C SER A 182 7.36 1.19 -13.59
N GLU A 183 6.68 0.94 -12.47
CA GLU A 183 5.57 -0.03 -12.42
C GLU A 183 4.36 0.43 -13.25
N VAL A 184 4.24 1.73 -13.47
CA VAL A 184 2.99 2.39 -13.90
C VAL A 184 3.27 3.41 -15.01
N HIS A 185 4.01 2.99 -16.05
CA HIS A 185 4.32 3.86 -17.19
C HIS A 185 3.07 4.48 -17.80
N ALA A 186 2.05 3.67 -18.10
CA ALA A 186 0.85 4.12 -18.80
C ALA A 186 0.14 5.29 -18.10
N THR A 187 -0.19 5.18 -16.81
CA THR A 187 -0.89 6.27 -16.09
C THR A 187 -0.05 7.54 -16.03
N ARG A 188 1.29 7.43 -15.90
CA ARG A 188 2.19 8.58 -15.88
C ARG A 188 2.30 9.25 -17.25
N ASP A 189 2.38 8.46 -18.32
CA ASP A 189 2.39 8.96 -19.71
C ASP A 189 1.05 9.62 -20.06
N MET A 190 -0.06 9.15 -19.47
CA MET A 190 -1.38 9.79 -19.54
C MET A 190 -1.48 11.09 -18.71
N GLY A 191 -0.44 11.44 -17.94
CA GLY A 191 -0.41 12.65 -17.09
C GLY A 191 -1.07 12.49 -15.72
N VAL A 192 -1.40 11.26 -15.30
CA VAL A 192 -2.05 10.96 -14.02
C VAL A 192 -1.10 10.17 -13.13
N GLY A 193 -0.41 10.85 -12.21
CA GLY A 193 0.41 10.18 -11.19
C GLY A 193 -0.41 9.20 -10.35
N GLU A 194 0.14 8.05 -10.00
CA GLU A 194 -0.61 6.90 -9.47
C GLU A 194 -1.16 7.08 -8.04
N LEU A 195 -0.64 8.04 -7.27
CA LEU A 195 -1.11 8.41 -5.93
C LEU A 195 -1.72 9.82 -5.96
N ASN A 196 -2.87 9.95 -6.63
CA ASN A 196 -3.50 11.24 -6.95
C ASN A 196 -4.71 11.61 -6.05
N ASN A 197 -5.08 10.76 -5.10
CA ASN A 197 -6.23 10.94 -4.22
C ASN A 197 -5.81 10.93 -2.74
N CYS A 198 -6.78 10.98 -1.82
CA CYS A 198 -6.54 10.80 -0.40
C CYS A 198 -7.31 9.58 0.16
N TYR A 199 -6.95 9.13 1.37
CA TYR A 199 -7.64 7.98 1.99
C TYR A 199 -9.10 8.27 2.32
N GLU A 200 -9.43 9.53 2.57
CA GLU A 200 -10.80 9.99 2.80
C GLU A 200 -11.70 9.80 1.56
N ASP A 201 -11.16 9.78 0.35
CA ASP A 201 -11.95 9.47 -0.86
C ASP A 201 -12.55 8.05 -0.79
N ALA A 202 -11.90 7.10 -0.11
CA ALA A 202 -12.48 5.78 0.12
C ALA A 202 -13.66 5.81 1.09
N GLU A 203 -13.73 6.81 1.98
CA GLU A 203 -14.88 7.03 2.86
C GLU A 203 -16.05 7.69 2.11
N LEU A 204 -15.74 8.42 1.05
CA LEU A 204 -16.67 9.29 0.33
C LEU A 204 -17.24 8.67 -0.95
N ALA A 205 -16.55 7.72 -1.57
CA ALA A 205 -16.98 7.10 -2.83
C ALA A 205 -18.37 6.45 -2.74
N ASP A 206 -19.17 6.56 -3.80
CA ASP A 206 -20.39 5.77 -4.01
C ASP A 206 -20.04 4.32 -4.36
N THR A 207 -18.92 4.11 -5.07
CA THR A 207 -18.43 2.79 -5.43
C THR A 207 -16.91 2.74 -5.32
N ILE A 208 -16.41 1.67 -4.70
CA ILE A 208 -14.97 1.35 -4.70
C ILE A 208 -14.75 0.23 -5.72
N VAL A 209 -13.88 0.47 -6.69
CA VAL A 209 -13.41 -0.55 -7.63
C VAL A 209 -12.01 -0.97 -7.20
N ALA A 210 -11.87 -2.23 -6.78
CA ALA A 210 -10.65 -2.81 -6.25
C ALA A 210 -10.12 -3.87 -7.22
N VAL A 211 -9.05 -3.56 -7.94
CA VAL A 211 -8.49 -4.38 -9.02
C VAL A 211 -7.17 -5.02 -8.58
N GLY A 212 -7.07 -6.35 -8.67
CA GLY A 212 -5.82 -7.05 -8.41
C GLY A 212 -5.26 -6.78 -7.01
N THR A 213 -6.13 -6.51 -6.03
CA THR A 213 -5.76 -6.15 -4.66
C THR A 213 -6.49 -7.00 -3.63
N ASN A 214 -5.75 -7.43 -2.61
CA ASN A 214 -6.28 -8.10 -1.42
C ASN A 214 -6.12 -7.18 -0.22
N ALA A 215 -6.84 -6.07 -0.23
CA ALA A 215 -6.60 -4.91 0.64
C ALA A 215 -6.66 -5.22 2.14
N LEU A 216 -7.51 -6.14 2.59
CA LEU A 216 -7.54 -6.55 3.99
C LEU A 216 -6.20 -7.15 4.44
N GLU A 217 -5.56 -7.94 3.58
CA GLU A 217 -4.27 -8.55 3.89
C GLU A 217 -3.10 -7.63 3.57
N THR A 218 -3.18 -6.77 2.54
CA THR A 218 -2.01 -6.07 1.98
C THR A 218 -1.97 -4.57 2.28
N GLN A 219 -3.13 -3.93 2.51
CA GLN A 219 -3.28 -2.54 2.95
C GLN A 219 -4.24 -2.45 4.16
N THR A 220 -4.07 -3.38 5.11
CA THR A 220 -5.02 -3.71 6.18
C THR A 220 -5.71 -2.51 6.82
N ASN A 221 -4.95 -1.54 7.32
CA ASN A 221 -5.54 -0.45 8.09
C ASN A 221 -6.15 0.64 7.19
N TYR A 222 -5.76 0.75 5.91
CA TYR A 222 -6.49 1.59 4.96
C TYR A 222 -7.89 1.00 4.71
N PHE A 223 -7.95 -0.31 4.45
CA PHE A 223 -9.21 -1.03 4.31
C PHE A 223 -10.08 -0.91 5.57
N LEU A 224 -9.54 -1.23 6.75
CA LEU A 224 -10.30 -1.26 8.00
C LEU A 224 -10.73 0.14 8.48
N ASN A 225 -9.89 1.16 8.32
CA ASN A 225 -10.16 2.50 8.87
C ASN A 225 -10.89 3.42 7.88
N HIS A 226 -10.87 3.15 6.57
CA HIS A 226 -11.45 4.07 5.57
C HIS A 226 -12.46 3.38 4.64
N TRP A 227 -12.23 2.14 4.20
CA TRP A 227 -13.18 1.45 3.33
C TRP A 227 -14.37 0.90 4.12
N VAL A 228 -14.09 0.18 5.20
CA VAL A 228 -15.12 -0.44 6.05
C VAL A 228 -16.14 0.59 6.58
N PRO A 229 -15.76 1.80 7.04
CA PRO A 229 -16.74 2.81 7.41
C PRO A 229 -17.72 3.18 6.29
N ASN A 230 -17.26 3.26 5.05
CA ASN A 230 -18.11 3.53 3.89
C ASN A 230 -19.04 2.37 3.58
N LEU A 231 -18.50 1.14 3.61
CA LEU A 231 -19.27 -0.08 3.39
C LEU A 231 -20.35 -0.24 4.46
N ARG A 232 -20.05 -0.01 5.74
CA ARG A 232 -21.01 -0.03 6.86
C ARG A 232 -22.01 1.12 6.82
N GLY A 233 -21.66 2.24 6.19
CA GLY A 233 -22.46 3.45 6.17
C GLY A 233 -22.18 4.43 7.30
N THR A 234 -21.14 4.21 8.11
CA THR A 234 -20.78 5.13 9.18
C THR A 234 -20.14 6.43 8.66
N SER A 235 -19.76 6.49 7.38
CA SER A 235 -19.32 7.73 6.71
C SER A 235 -20.44 8.49 5.98
N ILE A 236 -21.71 8.05 6.05
CA ILE A 236 -22.81 8.70 5.29
C ILE A 236 -22.97 10.18 5.62
N ASP A 237 -22.88 10.57 6.90
CA ASP A 237 -23.06 11.97 7.29
C ASP A 237 -21.93 12.85 6.77
N LYS A 238 -20.73 12.29 6.67
CA LYS A 238 -19.59 12.94 6.02
C LYS A 238 -19.85 13.18 4.53
N LYS A 239 -20.43 12.20 3.82
CA LYS A 239 -20.84 12.39 2.41
C LYS A 239 -21.93 13.46 2.25
N ARG A 240 -22.93 13.50 3.14
CA ARG A 240 -23.99 14.51 3.10
C ARG A 240 -23.43 15.91 3.31
N ALA A 241 -22.51 16.06 4.25
CA ALA A 241 -21.83 17.33 4.51
C ALA A 241 -21.02 17.79 3.29
N GLU A 242 -20.29 16.88 2.65
CA GLU A 242 -19.42 17.19 1.51
C GLU A 242 -20.21 17.46 0.21
N PHE A 243 -21.26 16.68 -0.05
CA PHE A 243 -21.94 16.69 -1.36
C PHE A 243 -23.29 17.41 -1.36
N SER A 244 -23.62 18.13 -0.30
CA SER A 244 -24.82 18.98 -0.21
C SER A 244 -26.11 18.20 -0.57
N ASN A 245 -26.77 18.54 -1.69
CA ASN A 245 -28.04 17.94 -2.12
C ASN A 245 -27.88 16.68 -2.99
N GLU A 246 -26.64 16.26 -3.27
CA GLU A 246 -26.37 15.04 -4.03
C GLU A 246 -26.88 13.81 -3.25
N PRO A 247 -27.65 12.90 -3.88
CA PRO A 247 -28.05 11.67 -3.21
C PRO A 247 -26.83 10.83 -2.83
N VAL A 248 -26.77 10.38 -1.58
CA VAL A 248 -25.69 9.57 -1.04
C VAL A 248 -26.24 8.30 -0.40
N GLU A 249 -25.52 7.20 -0.60
CA GLU A 249 -25.81 5.91 0.01
C GLU A 249 -24.52 5.27 0.55
N ARG A 250 -24.68 4.14 1.24
CA ARG A 250 -23.57 3.25 1.60
C ARG A 250 -22.83 2.83 0.33
N ALA A 251 -21.51 2.73 0.38
CA ALA A 251 -20.77 2.31 -0.81
C ALA A 251 -21.16 0.90 -1.26
N ARG A 252 -21.05 0.69 -2.58
CA ARG A 252 -20.88 -0.62 -3.18
C ARG A 252 -19.40 -0.88 -3.44
N VAL A 253 -19.03 -2.14 -3.64
CA VAL A 253 -17.66 -2.51 -4.02
C VAL A 253 -17.66 -3.50 -5.17
N VAL A 254 -16.86 -3.21 -6.19
CA VAL A 254 -16.54 -4.12 -7.29
C VAL A 254 -15.11 -4.59 -7.07
N ILE A 255 -14.90 -5.91 -7.01
CA ILE A 255 -13.59 -6.53 -6.79
C ILE A 255 -13.24 -7.35 -8.03
N VAL A 256 -12.20 -6.95 -8.74
CA VAL A 256 -11.66 -7.67 -9.91
C VAL A 256 -10.46 -8.48 -9.44
N ASP A 257 -10.67 -9.78 -9.25
CA ASP A 257 -9.63 -10.72 -8.79
C ASP A 257 -10.05 -12.13 -9.20
N PRO A 258 -9.22 -12.90 -9.96
CA PRO A 258 -9.53 -14.30 -10.28
C PRO A 258 -9.80 -15.17 -9.05
N ARG A 259 -9.24 -14.80 -7.89
CA ARG A 259 -9.38 -15.53 -6.63
C ARG A 259 -10.38 -14.85 -5.72
N ARG A 260 -11.25 -15.66 -5.08
CA ARG A 260 -12.03 -15.19 -3.94
C ARG A 260 -11.14 -15.06 -2.70
N THR A 261 -10.92 -13.83 -2.24
CA THR A 261 -10.01 -13.53 -1.13
C THR A 261 -10.75 -13.25 0.18
N VAL A 262 -10.01 -13.13 1.30
CA VAL A 262 -10.59 -12.67 2.57
C VAL A 262 -11.09 -11.22 2.48
N THR A 263 -10.56 -10.40 1.55
CA THR A 263 -11.10 -9.07 1.27
C THR A 263 -12.51 -9.17 0.71
N VAL A 264 -12.77 -10.07 -0.26
CA VAL A 264 -14.12 -10.32 -0.77
C VAL A 264 -15.06 -10.75 0.36
N ASN A 265 -14.64 -11.72 1.17
CA ASN A 265 -15.43 -12.18 2.31
C ASN A 265 -15.75 -11.05 3.30
N ALA A 266 -14.75 -10.25 3.68
CA ALA A 266 -14.95 -9.13 4.60
C ALA A 266 -15.90 -8.08 4.01
N CYS A 267 -15.75 -7.73 2.73
CA CYS A 267 -16.69 -6.82 2.06
C CYS A 267 -18.12 -7.36 2.13
N GLU A 268 -18.36 -8.65 1.92
CA GLU A 268 -19.71 -9.23 1.99
C GLU A 268 -20.30 -9.16 3.40
N VAL A 269 -19.47 -9.36 4.43
CA VAL A 269 -19.87 -9.24 5.84
C VAL A 269 -20.23 -7.79 6.17
N GLU A 270 -19.43 -6.83 5.71
CA GLU A 270 -19.55 -5.42 6.10
C GLU A 270 -20.57 -4.63 5.27
N ALA A 271 -20.68 -4.94 3.97
CA ALA A 271 -21.56 -4.25 3.04
C ALA A 271 -22.90 -4.99 2.81
N GLY A 272 -22.93 -6.31 2.98
CA GLY A 272 -23.97 -7.19 2.46
C GLY A 272 -23.65 -7.70 1.05
N LYS A 273 -24.02 -8.94 0.74
CA LYS A 273 -23.70 -9.60 -0.55
C LYS A 273 -24.27 -8.87 -1.76
N ASP A 274 -25.39 -8.17 -1.60
CA ASP A 274 -26.06 -7.37 -2.64
C ASP A 274 -25.28 -6.09 -3.01
N ARG A 275 -24.30 -5.69 -2.19
CA ARG A 275 -23.44 -4.52 -2.41
C ARG A 275 -21.99 -4.89 -2.75
N VAL A 276 -21.70 -6.18 -2.95
CA VAL A 276 -20.38 -6.68 -3.33
C VAL A 276 -20.49 -7.42 -4.64
N MET A 277 -19.70 -7.00 -5.62
CA MET A 277 -19.56 -7.70 -6.87
C MET A 277 -18.14 -8.23 -7.00
N HIS A 278 -17.97 -9.54 -6.78
CA HIS A 278 -16.72 -10.21 -7.09
C HIS A 278 -16.72 -10.65 -8.55
N LEU A 279 -15.91 -9.97 -9.35
CA LEU A 279 -15.64 -10.33 -10.74
C LEU A 279 -14.44 -11.27 -10.76
N ALA A 280 -14.74 -12.57 -10.67
CA ALA A 280 -13.77 -13.66 -10.73
C ALA A 280 -13.34 -13.92 -12.18
N ILE A 281 -12.61 -12.96 -12.75
CA ILE A 281 -12.14 -13.04 -14.14
C ILE A 281 -11.14 -14.19 -14.34
N ASN A 282 -11.04 -14.67 -15.58
CA ASN A 282 -9.91 -15.49 -16.00
C ASN A 282 -8.59 -14.71 -15.79
N PRO A 283 -7.51 -15.35 -15.30
CA PRO A 283 -6.24 -14.66 -15.07
C PRO A 283 -5.72 -13.92 -16.31
N GLY A 284 -5.37 -12.64 -16.16
CA GLY A 284 -4.76 -11.83 -17.23
C GLY A 284 -5.74 -11.34 -18.30
N THR A 285 -7.01 -11.13 -17.93
CA THR A 285 -8.08 -10.69 -18.85
C THR A 285 -8.69 -9.34 -18.47
N ASP A 286 -8.05 -8.61 -17.55
CA ASP A 286 -8.47 -7.31 -17.02
C ASP A 286 -8.73 -6.28 -18.14
N LEU A 287 -7.84 -6.20 -19.15
CA LEU A 287 -7.99 -5.25 -20.26
C LEU A 287 -9.30 -5.45 -21.04
N ALA A 288 -9.71 -6.69 -21.27
CA ALA A 288 -10.98 -6.98 -21.96
C ALA A 288 -12.19 -6.49 -21.14
N LEU A 289 -12.13 -6.65 -19.81
CA LEU A 289 -13.15 -6.11 -18.91
C LEU A 289 -13.19 -4.57 -18.96
N PHE A 290 -12.04 -3.90 -18.89
CA PHE A 290 -11.98 -2.44 -18.89
C PHE A 290 -12.41 -1.83 -20.22
N ASN A 291 -12.06 -2.47 -21.34
CA ASN A 291 -12.51 -2.05 -22.67
C ASN A 291 -14.03 -2.18 -22.81
N ALA A 292 -14.63 -3.25 -22.29
CA ALA A 292 -16.09 -3.40 -22.27
C ALA A 292 -16.76 -2.37 -21.36
N TRP A 293 -16.19 -2.06 -20.18
CA TRP A 293 -16.68 -0.98 -19.33
C TRP A 293 -16.62 0.37 -20.05
N LEU A 294 -15.48 0.73 -20.65
CA LEU A 294 -15.32 1.97 -21.42
C LEU A 294 -16.37 2.07 -22.53
N THR A 295 -16.51 1.01 -23.32
CA THR A 295 -17.46 0.94 -24.44
C THR A 295 -18.89 1.13 -23.95
N TYR A 296 -19.30 0.37 -22.93
CA TYR A 296 -20.65 0.42 -22.39
C TYR A 296 -20.98 1.79 -21.79
N VAL A 297 -20.09 2.33 -20.95
CA VAL A 297 -20.27 3.64 -20.31
C VAL A 297 -20.37 4.77 -21.34
N ALA A 298 -19.54 4.73 -22.38
CA ALA A 298 -19.55 5.74 -23.45
C ALA A 298 -20.82 5.65 -24.30
N ASP A 299 -21.24 4.44 -24.69
CA ASP A 299 -22.45 4.24 -25.51
C ASP A 299 -23.73 4.64 -24.75
N HIS A 300 -23.72 4.58 -23.41
CA HIS A 300 -24.82 5.09 -22.56
C HIS A 300 -24.71 6.59 -22.22
N GLY A 301 -23.64 7.25 -22.64
CA GLY A 301 -23.42 8.67 -22.39
C GLY A 301 -23.16 9.01 -20.92
N TRP A 302 -22.71 8.05 -20.10
CA TRP A 302 -22.40 8.23 -18.67
C TRP A 302 -20.99 8.80 -18.42
N THR A 303 -20.48 9.56 -19.38
CA THR A 303 -19.18 10.21 -19.37
C THR A 303 -19.31 11.66 -18.94
N ASP A 304 -18.31 12.19 -18.22
CA ASP A 304 -18.22 13.62 -17.96
C ASP A 304 -17.70 14.37 -19.20
N LYS A 305 -18.62 14.77 -20.07
CA LYS A 305 -18.28 15.43 -21.35
C LYS A 305 -17.55 16.76 -21.16
N ALA A 306 -17.88 17.50 -20.10
CA ALA A 306 -17.25 18.79 -19.80
C ALA A 306 -15.79 18.58 -19.38
N PHE A 307 -15.54 17.61 -18.49
CA PHE A 307 -14.18 17.22 -18.13
C PHE A 307 -13.38 16.70 -19.32
N ILE A 308 -13.97 15.82 -20.14
CA ILE A 308 -13.30 15.27 -21.33
C ILE A 308 -12.88 16.40 -22.28
N GLY A 309 -13.79 17.34 -22.59
CA GLY A 309 -13.50 18.45 -23.49
C GLY A 309 -12.48 19.46 -22.95
N ALA A 310 -12.40 19.64 -21.64
CA ALA A 310 -11.54 20.64 -21.01
C ALA A 310 -10.15 20.10 -20.61
N SER A 311 -10.05 18.82 -20.26
CA SER A 311 -8.90 18.28 -19.52
C SER A 311 -8.31 17.01 -20.11
N THR A 312 -8.74 16.58 -21.30
CA THR A 312 -8.25 15.34 -21.92
C THR A 312 -7.91 15.54 -23.40
N THR A 313 -7.20 14.57 -23.97
CA THR A 313 -7.00 14.45 -25.42
C THR A 313 -7.21 13.01 -25.86
N GLY A 314 -7.63 12.80 -27.11
CA GLY A 314 -7.67 11.46 -27.71
C GLY A 314 -8.81 10.53 -27.28
N PHE A 315 -9.82 11.01 -26.52
CA PHE A 315 -10.94 10.17 -26.03
C PHE A 315 -11.63 9.38 -27.15
N ASP A 316 -12.04 10.04 -28.24
CA ASP A 316 -12.76 9.36 -29.34
C ASP A 316 -11.90 8.29 -30.02
N LYS A 317 -10.59 8.53 -30.15
CA LYS A 317 -9.64 7.56 -30.71
C LYS A 317 -9.47 6.36 -29.78
N ALA A 318 -9.33 6.61 -28.48
CA ALA A 318 -9.23 5.55 -27.47
C ALA A 318 -10.51 4.69 -27.45
N LEU A 319 -11.69 5.33 -27.43
CA LEU A 319 -12.96 4.62 -27.49
C LEU A 319 -13.08 3.76 -28.76
N ALA A 320 -12.74 4.30 -29.92
CA ALA A 320 -12.80 3.57 -31.19
C ALA A 320 -11.83 2.37 -31.24
N ALA A 321 -10.60 2.54 -30.73
CA ALA A 321 -9.59 1.48 -30.70
C ALA A 321 -9.91 0.37 -29.69
N ASN A 322 -10.62 0.72 -28.61
CA ASN A 322 -10.89 -0.15 -27.48
C ASN A 322 -12.34 -0.64 -27.45
N ARG A 323 -13.07 -0.57 -28.57
CA ARG A 323 -14.44 -1.08 -28.62
C ARG A 323 -14.45 -2.58 -28.37
N THR A 324 -15.11 -2.99 -27.28
CA THR A 324 -15.31 -4.39 -26.92
C THR A 324 -16.75 -4.58 -26.48
N SER A 325 -17.44 -5.55 -27.08
CA SER A 325 -18.83 -5.84 -26.71
C SER A 325 -18.90 -6.58 -25.37
N LEU A 326 -20.07 -6.55 -24.72
CA LEU A 326 -20.28 -7.30 -23.48
C LEU A 326 -20.11 -8.81 -23.68
N ASP A 327 -20.56 -9.36 -24.82
CA ASP A 327 -20.46 -10.78 -25.12
C ASP A 327 -19.01 -11.20 -25.39
N GLU A 328 -18.24 -10.37 -26.10
CA GLU A 328 -16.82 -10.61 -26.36
C GLU A 328 -16.01 -10.59 -25.06
N ALA A 329 -16.23 -9.58 -24.20
CA ALA A 329 -15.57 -9.53 -22.90
C ALA A 329 -16.02 -10.68 -21.99
N ALA A 330 -17.29 -11.09 -22.01
CA ALA A 330 -17.78 -12.26 -21.27
C ALA A 330 -17.05 -13.54 -21.70
N GLN A 331 -16.85 -13.74 -23.01
CA GLN A 331 -16.12 -14.88 -23.54
C GLN A 331 -14.65 -14.91 -23.06
N ILE A 332 -13.97 -13.76 -23.08
CA ILE A 332 -12.55 -13.67 -22.70
C ILE A 332 -12.39 -13.80 -21.18
N THR A 333 -13.16 -13.01 -20.43
CA THR A 333 -13.03 -12.90 -18.97
C THR A 333 -13.65 -14.07 -18.22
N GLY A 334 -14.53 -14.85 -18.85
CA GLY A 334 -15.29 -15.92 -18.19
C GLY A 334 -16.43 -15.41 -17.28
N LEU A 335 -16.68 -14.10 -17.27
CA LEU A 335 -17.83 -13.50 -16.59
C LEU A 335 -19.10 -13.63 -17.44
N SER A 336 -20.27 -13.39 -16.83
CA SER A 336 -21.49 -13.16 -17.60
C SER A 336 -21.56 -11.72 -18.14
N ALA A 337 -22.23 -11.53 -19.28
CA ALA A 337 -22.52 -10.19 -19.82
C ALA A 337 -23.27 -9.31 -18.79
N ASP A 338 -24.13 -9.91 -17.98
CA ASP A 338 -24.84 -9.23 -16.89
C ASP A 338 -23.92 -8.74 -15.77
N GLN A 339 -22.90 -9.51 -15.38
CA GLN A 339 -21.91 -9.05 -14.40
C GLN A 339 -21.13 -7.84 -14.92
N ILE A 340 -20.74 -7.86 -16.20
CA ILE A 340 -20.01 -6.76 -16.84
C ILE A 340 -20.90 -5.52 -16.95
N ARG A 341 -22.15 -5.69 -17.39
CA ARG A 341 -23.16 -4.62 -17.45
C ARG A 341 -23.40 -4.00 -16.07
N GLN A 342 -23.68 -4.82 -15.07
CA GLN A 342 -24.05 -4.35 -13.73
C GLN A 342 -22.87 -3.68 -13.03
N SER A 343 -21.63 -4.15 -13.24
CA SER A 343 -20.44 -3.43 -12.75
C SER A 343 -20.28 -2.07 -13.41
N ALA A 344 -20.48 -1.94 -14.72
CA ALA A 344 -20.44 -0.64 -15.41
C ALA A 344 -21.52 0.33 -14.88
N GLU A 345 -22.73 -0.17 -14.61
CA GLU A 345 -23.80 0.59 -13.96
C GLU A 345 -23.40 1.08 -12.56
N TRP A 346 -22.81 0.19 -11.75
CA TRP A 346 -22.31 0.55 -10.41
C TRP A 346 -21.17 1.57 -10.48
N ILE A 347 -20.40 1.60 -11.58
CA ILE A 347 -19.27 2.51 -11.74
C ILE A 347 -19.72 3.90 -12.19
N ALA A 348 -20.65 3.99 -13.16
CA ALA A 348 -20.85 5.24 -13.90
C ALA A 348 -22.31 5.70 -14.02
N GLN A 349 -23.31 4.82 -13.80
CA GLN A 349 -24.71 5.21 -13.99
C GLN A 349 -25.04 6.42 -13.08
N PRO A 350 -25.53 7.55 -13.66
CA PRO A 350 -25.85 8.73 -12.89
C PRO A 350 -26.81 8.42 -11.75
N LYS A 351 -26.62 9.12 -10.63
CA LYS A 351 -27.49 9.02 -9.47
C LYS A 351 -28.85 9.64 -9.76
N ALA A 352 -29.80 9.43 -8.85
CA ALA A 352 -31.04 10.18 -8.88
C ALA A 352 -30.74 11.70 -8.96
N GLY A 353 -31.50 12.42 -9.79
CA GLY A 353 -31.22 13.84 -10.06
C GLY A 353 -30.06 14.11 -11.04
N GLY A 354 -29.49 13.07 -11.67
CA GLY A 354 -28.51 13.22 -12.75
C GLY A 354 -27.08 13.51 -12.30
N ALA A 355 -26.81 13.49 -10.99
CA ALA A 355 -25.47 13.69 -10.47
C ALA A 355 -24.52 12.55 -10.88
N ARG A 356 -23.27 12.90 -11.20
CA ARG A 356 -22.23 11.91 -11.52
C ARG A 356 -21.96 11.01 -10.32
N ARG A 357 -21.79 9.72 -10.56
CA ARG A 357 -21.38 8.77 -9.53
C ARG A 357 -19.90 8.96 -9.16
N ARG A 358 -19.58 8.93 -7.87
CA ARG A 358 -18.21 9.07 -7.36
C ARG A 358 -17.61 7.69 -7.17
N THR A 359 -16.71 7.32 -8.07
CA THR A 359 -16.10 5.99 -8.05
C THR A 359 -14.61 6.10 -7.80
N MET A 360 -14.12 5.46 -6.74
CA MET A 360 -12.70 5.34 -6.46
C MET A 360 -12.16 4.08 -7.12
N PHE A 361 -11.18 4.24 -8.00
CA PHE A 361 -10.45 3.12 -8.58
C PHE A 361 -9.15 2.90 -7.80
N SER A 362 -8.99 1.70 -7.26
CA SER A 362 -7.78 1.24 -6.59
C SER A 362 -7.29 0.00 -7.32
N TYR A 363 -6.02 -0.02 -7.70
CA TYR A 363 -5.39 -1.19 -8.29
C TYR A 363 -4.04 -1.48 -7.62
N GLU A 364 -3.62 -2.74 -7.65
CA GLU A 364 -2.29 -3.13 -7.17
C GLU A 364 -1.72 -4.30 -8.00
N LYS A 365 -0.84 -5.12 -7.42
CA LYS A 365 -0.01 -6.12 -8.10
C LYS A 365 -0.73 -7.18 -8.93
N GLY A 366 -2.02 -7.44 -8.73
CA GLY A 366 -2.76 -8.32 -9.65
C GLY A 366 -2.90 -7.73 -11.06
N LEU A 367 -2.92 -6.39 -11.18
CA LEU A 367 -2.85 -5.68 -12.46
C LEU A 367 -1.40 -5.35 -12.81
N ILE A 368 -0.66 -4.74 -11.88
CA ILE A 368 0.70 -4.24 -12.16
C ILE A 368 1.67 -5.37 -12.59
N TRP A 369 1.55 -6.56 -12.00
CA TRP A 369 2.29 -7.77 -12.43
C TRP A 369 1.42 -8.74 -13.24
N GLY A 370 0.28 -8.25 -13.73
CA GLY A 370 -0.66 -8.99 -14.55
C GLY A 370 -0.24 -9.03 -16.02
N ASN A 371 -1.22 -9.39 -16.85
CA ASN A 371 -1.10 -9.37 -18.30
C ASN A 371 -1.88 -8.17 -18.82
N ASP A 372 -1.19 -7.05 -18.97
CA ASP A 372 -1.71 -5.81 -19.54
C ASP A 372 -1.55 -5.78 -21.06
#